data_AF-A0A1N6HEK5-F1
#
_entry.id   AF-A0A1N6HEK5-F1
#
_cell.length_a   1.000
_cell.length_b   1.000
_cell.length_c   1.000
_cell.angle_alpha   90.00
_cell.angle_beta   90.00
_cell.angle_gamma   90.00
#
_symmetry.space_group_name_H-M   'P 1'
#
loop_
_entity.id
_entity.type
_entity.pdbx_description
1 polymer ?
#
loop_
_entity_poly.entity_id
_entity_poly.type
_entity_poly.pdbx_seq_one_letter_code
_entity_poly.pdbx_strand_id
1 'polypeptide(L)'
;MCEMNGKNKKLARGWSWLLVLLWMALIFYFSQQVQQQSWNLSYTVLGISIQAIKISQVIIMIGLAGFVIIKLKKRGVTIGIKEFTFIFITAYLLYLLSIGVRQALVPPDLHHFIRKNAHFFIYLILGILVKYALNSSGIKGVKAIGIGLLICVGYAFSDEAHQLLVPGRGGQLSDVVIDSWGAGLGIALHILAVKFFSLREKNKLLETN
;
A
#
# COMPACT_ATOMS: atom_id res chain seq x y z
N MET A 1 22.76 -23.53 -9.41
CA MET A 1 23.11 -22.11 -9.13
C MET A 1 24.47 -21.77 -9.75
N CYS A 2 24.50 -21.05 -10.89
CA CYS A 2 25.75 -20.69 -11.60
C CYS A 2 26.74 -19.95 -10.68
N GLU A 3 27.97 -20.44 -10.58
CA GLU A 3 29.07 -19.72 -9.92
C GLU A 3 29.39 -18.45 -10.70
N MET A 4 28.91 -17.31 -10.21
CA MET A 4 29.29 -16.01 -10.77
C MET A 4 30.76 -15.70 -10.46
N ASN A 5 31.51 -15.30 -11.49
CA ASN A 5 32.89 -14.79 -11.38
C ASN A 5 33.00 -13.64 -10.35
N GLY A 6 34.14 -13.52 -9.66
CA GLY A 6 34.38 -12.53 -8.60
C GLY A 6 34.10 -11.08 -8.99
N LYS A 7 34.32 -10.72 -10.26
CA LYS A 7 33.97 -9.41 -10.83
C LYS A 7 32.45 -9.16 -10.82
N ASN A 8 31.66 -10.18 -11.18
CA ASN A 8 30.19 -10.13 -11.17
C ASN A 8 29.62 -10.09 -9.75
N LYS A 9 30.24 -10.79 -8.78
CA LYS A 9 29.86 -10.69 -7.36
C LYS A 9 30.08 -9.28 -6.81
N LYS A 10 31.22 -8.65 -7.14
CA LYS A 10 31.51 -7.28 -6.70
C LYS A 10 30.54 -6.26 -7.32
N LEU A 11 30.18 -6.45 -8.60
CA LEU A 11 29.19 -5.64 -9.29
C LEU A 11 27.79 -5.79 -8.68
N ALA A 12 27.33 -7.02 -8.46
CA ALA A 12 26.01 -7.32 -7.87
C ALA A 12 25.88 -6.75 -6.44
N ARG A 13 26.96 -6.77 -5.66
CA ARG A 13 27.03 -6.10 -4.36
C ARG A 13 26.82 -4.59 -4.48
N GLY A 14 27.52 -3.94 -5.43
CA GLY A 14 27.36 -2.50 -5.68
C GLY A 14 25.92 -2.14 -6.03
N TRP A 15 25.31 -2.86 -6.96
CA TRP A 15 23.91 -2.64 -7.36
C TRP A 15 22.92 -2.84 -6.21
N SER A 16 23.12 -3.85 -5.36
CA SER A 16 22.22 -4.09 -4.23
C SER A 16 22.22 -2.93 -3.22
N TRP A 17 23.37 -2.33 -2.95
CA TRP A 17 23.46 -1.16 -2.06
C TRP A 17 22.99 0.12 -2.74
N LEU A 18 23.21 0.28 -4.04
CA LEU A 18 22.64 1.40 -4.79
C LEU A 18 21.11 1.42 -4.70
N LEU A 19 20.46 0.26 -4.85
CA LEU A 19 19.01 0.15 -4.69
C LEU A 19 18.54 0.54 -3.28
N VAL A 20 19.27 0.14 -2.24
CA VAL A 20 18.99 0.56 -0.86
C VAL A 20 19.08 2.08 -0.74
N LEU A 21 20.15 2.69 -1.25
CA LEU A 21 20.34 4.14 -1.18
C LEU A 21 19.29 4.92 -1.97
N LEU A 22 18.92 4.44 -3.17
CA LEU A 22 17.84 5.03 -3.95
C LEU A 22 16.49 4.93 -3.22
N TRP A 23 16.23 3.80 -2.57
CA TRP A 23 15.00 3.63 -1.79
C TRP A 23 14.99 4.53 -0.55
N MET A 24 16.12 4.66 0.16
CA MET A 24 16.25 5.62 1.26
C MET A 24 16.05 7.07 0.77
N ALA A 25 16.64 7.45 -0.37
CA ALA A 25 16.41 8.77 -0.96
C ALA A 25 14.93 9.01 -1.29
N LEU A 26 14.21 7.98 -1.75
CA LEU A 26 12.77 8.06 -1.99
C LEU A 26 11.98 8.26 -0.69
N ILE A 27 12.33 7.55 0.39
CA ILE A 27 11.69 7.72 1.71
C ILE A 27 11.92 9.15 2.21
N PHE A 28 13.16 9.62 2.15
CA PHE A 28 13.52 10.98 2.53
C PHE A 28 12.75 12.03 1.71
N TYR A 29 12.58 11.81 0.40
CA TYR A 29 11.81 12.69 -0.47
C TYR A 29 10.33 12.80 -0.06
N PHE A 30 9.73 11.72 0.44
CA PHE A 30 8.37 11.75 0.99
C PHE A 30 8.32 12.36 2.40
N SER A 31 9.36 12.16 3.20
CA SER A 31 9.48 12.65 4.57
C SER A 31 9.61 14.17 4.68
N GLN A 32 10.37 14.80 3.77
CA GLN A 32 10.52 16.26 3.71
C GLN A 32 9.22 17.01 3.33
N GLN A 33 8.16 16.31 2.90
CA GLN A 33 6.91 16.96 2.52
C GLN A 33 6.18 17.50 3.75
N VAL A 34 5.86 18.80 3.71
CA VAL A 34 5.03 19.48 4.71
C VAL A 34 3.71 18.71 4.88
N GLN A 35 3.21 18.62 6.12
CA GLN A 35 1.99 17.87 6.43
C GLN A 35 0.85 18.20 5.44
N GLN A 36 0.62 19.48 5.14
CA GLN A 36 -0.43 19.90 4.22
C GLN A 36 -0.31 19.33 2.78
N GLN A 37 0.90 19.14 2.26
CA GLN A 37 1.11 18.57 0.93
C GLN A 37 0.77 17.08 0.88
N SER A 38 1.18 16.31 1.90
CA SER A 38 0.82 14.90 2.05
C SER A 38 -0.70 14.72 2.22
N TRP A 39 -1.33 15.66 2.94
CA TRP A 39 -2.78 15.71 3.09
C TRP A 39 -3.45 15.96 1.75
N ASN A 40 -3.04 17.00 1.00
CA ASN A 40 -3.62 17.31 -0.31
C ASN A 40 -3.51 16.16 -1.30
N LEU A 41 -2.39 15.43 -1.35
CA LEU A 41 -2.25 14.27 -2.24
C LEU A 41 -3.26 13.18 -1.88
N SER A 42 -3.39 12.86 -0.59
CA SER A 42 -4.34 11.88 -0.09
C SER A 42 -5.80 12.30 -0.34
N TYR A 43 -6.13 13.58 -0.10
CA TYR A 43 -7.44 14.15 -0.40
C TYR A 43 -7.75 14.17 -1.89
N THR A 44 -6.75 14.39 -2.74
CA THR A 44 -6.94 14.37 -4.20
C THR A 44 -7.29 12.96 -4.66
N VAL A 45 -6.55 11.94 -4.22
CA VAL A 45 -6.82 10.53 -4.56
C VAL A 45 -8.17 10.06 -4.00
N LEU A 46 -8.46 10.37 -2.72
CA LEU A 46 -9.74 10.04 -2.11
C LEU A 46 -10.91 10.80 -2.76
N GLY A 47 -10.70 12.06 -3.12
CA GLY A 47 -11.68 12.89 -3.82
C GLY A 47 -12.04 12.31 -5.19
N ILE A 48 -11.04 11.93 -5.99
CA ILE A 48 -11.24 11.24 -7.27
C ILE A 48 -12.00 9.92 -7.04
N SER A 49 -11.62 9.15 -6.02
CA SER A 49 -12.26 7.87 -5.70
C SER A 49 -13.73 8.05 -5.31
N ILE A 50 -14.03 9.03 -4.46
CA ILE A 50 -15.40 9.37 -4.04
C ILE A 50 -16.22 9.87 -5.23
N GLN A 51 -15.62 10.68 -6.12
CA GLN A 51 -16.28 11.18 -7.31
C GLN A 51 -16.58 10.04 -8.31
N ALA A 52 -15.65 9.10 -8.48
CA ALA A 52 -15.87 7.89 -9.27
C ALA A 52 -17.03 7.06 -8.70
N ILE A 53 -17.06 6.82 -7.38
CA ILE A 53 -18.17 6.10 -6.71
C ILE A 53 -19.51 6.82 -6.94
N LYS A 54 -19.55 8.15 -6.84
CA LYS A 54 -20.76 8.95 -7.12
C LYS A 54 -21.25 8.74 -8.56
N ILE A 55 -20.34 8.83 -9.53
CA ILE A 55 -20.68 8.67 -10.96
C ILE A 55 -21.15 7.24 -11.24
N SER A 56 -20.43 6.22 -10.75
CA SER A 56 -20.81 4.81 -10.92
C SER A 56 -22.20 4.52 -10.34
N GLN A 57 -22.54 5.07 -9.18
CA GLN A 57 -23.86 4.87 -8.57
C GLN A 57 -24.98 5.54 -9.37
N VAL A 58 -24.76 6.73 -9.92
CA VAL A 58 -25.74 7.40 -10.79
C VAL A 58 -25.97 6.58 -12.06
N ILE A 59 -24.91 6.05 -12.68
CA ILE A 59 -25.02 5.17 -13.86
C ILE A 59 -25.82 3.91 -13.53
N ILE A 60 -25.54 3.26 -12.39
CA ILE A 60 -26.28 2.07 -11.94
C ILE A 60 -27.77 2.39 -11.71
N MET A 61 -28.10 3.52 -11.07
CA MET A 61 -29.50 3.93 -10.87
C MET A 61 -30.24 4.16 -12.19
N ILE A 62 -29.63 4.90 -13.12
CA ILE A 62 -30.22 5.15 -14.44
C ILE A 62 -30.40 3.83 -15.20
N GLY A 63 -29.41 2.94 -15.16
CA GLY A 63 -29.46 1.63 -15.78
C GLY A 63 -30.57 0.74 -15.22
N LEU A 64 -30.71 0.67 -13.89
CA LEU A 64 -31.78 -0.08 -13.23
C LEU A 64 -33.17 0.49 -13.53
N ALA A 65 -33.32 1.82 -13.46
CA ALA A 65 -34.58 2.48 -13.80
C ALA A 65 -34.98 2.21 -15.26
N GLY A 66 -34.03 2.32 -16.19
CA GLY A 66 -34.25 1.99 -17.61
C GLY A 66 -34.61 0.52 -17.83
N PHE A 67 -33.92 -0.40 -17.17
CA PHE A 67 -34.21 -1.84 -17.23
C PHE A 67 -35.63 -2.16 -16.74
N VAL A 68 -36.05 -1.55 -15.63
CA VAL A 68 -37.41 -1.71 -15.09
C VAL A 68 -38.45 -1.18 -16.07
N ILE A 69 -38.25 0.02 -16.64
CA ILE A 69 -39.17 0.61 -17.63
C ILE A 69 -39.31 -0.28 -18.87
N ILE A 70 -38.19 -0.79 -19.42
CA ILE A 70 -38.22 -1.70 -20.58
C ILE A 70 -38.97 -3.00 -20.25
N LYS A 71 -38.73 -3.57 -19.06
CA LYS A 71 -39.38 -4.80 -18.61
C LYS A 71 -40.89 -4.62 -18.37
N LEU A 72 -41.29 -3.47 -17.82
CA LEU A 72 -42.70 -3.10 -17.63
C LEU A 72 -43.41 -2.89 -18.97
N LYS A 73 -42.76 -2.19 -19.91
CA LYS A 73 -43.31 -1.98 -21.27
C LYS A 73 -43.49 -3.31 -22.02
N LYS A 74 -42.53 -4.25 -21.90
CA LYS A 74 -42.64 -5.61 -22.46
C LYS A 74 -43.80 -6.44 -21.86
N ARG A 75 -44.24 -6.13 -20.63
CA ARG A 75 -45.38 -6.79 -19.98
C ARG A 75 -46.72 -6.10 -20.27
N GLY A 76 -46.75 -5.10 -21.15
CA GLY A 76 -47.98 -4.38 -21.50
C GLY A 76 -48.51 -3.47 -20.39
N VAL A 77 -47.71 -3.19 -19.36
CA VAL A 77 -48.10 -2.29 -18.27
C VAL A 77 -48.07 -0.85 -18.78
N THR A 78 -49.21 -0.17 -18.73
CA THR A 78 -49.30 1.26 -18.98
C THR A 78 -48.66 2.00 -17.81
N ILE A 79 -47.60 2.76 -18.08
CA ILE A 79 -46.88 3.50 -17.04
C ILE A 79 -47.75 4.70 -16.65
N GLY A 80 -48.43 4.60 -15.51
CA GLY A 80 -49.19 5.68 -14.91
C GLY A 80 -48.36 6.49 -13.90
N ILE A 81 -49.01 7.48 -13.30
CA ILE A 81 -48.42 8.37 -12.28
C ILE A 81 -47.99 7.60 -11.01
N LYS A 82 -48.66 6.48 -10.68
CA LYS A 82 -48.36 5.66 -9.50
C LYS A 82 -47.04 4.90 -9.65
N GLU A 83 -46.74 4.42 -10.84
CA GLU A 83 -45.50 3.73 -11.17
C GLU A 83 -44.33 4.71 -11.22
N PHE A 84 -44.58 5.92 -11.74
CA PHE A 84 -43.57 6.98 -11.78
C PHE A 84 -43.19 7.46 -10.37
N THR A 85 -44.18 7.68 -9.51
CA THR A 85 -43.95 8.05 -8.10
C THR A 85 -43.19 6.96 -7.35
N PHE A 86 -43.51 5.68 -7.58
CA PHE A 86 -42.77 4.56 -6.99
C PHE A 86 -41.29 4.50 -7.44
N ILE A 87 -41.01 4.72 -8.73
CA ILE A 87 -39.64 4.77 -9.25
C ILE A 87 -38.86 5.93 -8.62
N PHE A 88 -39.47 7.11 -8.50
CA PHE A 88 -38.83 8.27 -7.87
C PHE A 88 -38.55 8.05 -6.38
N ILE A 89 -39.52 7.49 -5.63
CA ILE A 89 -39.33 7.16 -4.21
C ILE A 89 -38.20 6.13 -4.05
N THR A 90 -38.17 5.10 -4.91
CA THR A 90 -37.13 4.06 -4.87
C THR A 90 -35.75 4.64 -5.19
N ALA A 91 -35.63 5.50 -6.21
CA ALA A 91 -34.38 6.17 -6.55
C ALA A 91 -33.89 7.11 -5.43
N TYR A 92 -34.81 7.83 -4.78
CA TYR A 92 -34.50 8.69 -3.64
C TYR A 92 -34.03 7.88 -2.42
N LEU A 93 -34.69 6.78 -2.09
CA LEU A 93 -34.25 5.86 -1.03
C LEU A 93 -32.86 5.27 -1.31
N LEU A 94 -32.60 4.85 -2.56
CA LEU A 94 -31.28 4.37 -2.97
C LEU A 94 -30.20 5.45 -2.88
N TYR A 95 -30.54 6.70 -3.21
CA TYR A 95 -29.64 7.85 -3.05
C TYR A 95 -29.31 8.13 -1.57
N LEU A 96 -30.30 8.07 -0.68
CA LEU A 96 -30.08 8.22 0.77
C LEU A 96 -29.22 7.10 1.34
N LEU A 97 -29.48 5.84 0.96
CA LEU A 97 -28.66 4.68 1.34
C LEU A 97 -27.21 4.87 0.87
N SER A 98 -27.01 5.37 -0.34
CA SER A 98 -25.70 5.67 -0.92
C SER A 98 -24.92 6.73 -0.12
N ILE A 99 -25.59 7.75 0.44
CA ILE A 99 -24.96 8.72 1.35
C ILE A 99 -24.49 8.04 2.63
N GLY A 100 -25.35 7.22 3.25
CA GLY A 100 -25.00 6.48 4.47
C GLY A 100 -23.82 5.53 4.27
N VAL A 101 -23.80 4.79 3.15
CA VAL A 101 -22.70 3.90 2.78
C VAL A 101 -21.39 4.66 2.58
N ARG A 102 -21.41 5.84 1.93
CA ARG A 102 -20.20 6.66 1.76
C ARG A 102 -19.60 7.10 3.09
N GLN A 103 -20.43 7.50 4.04
CA GLN A 103 -19.97 7.91 5.37
C GLN A 103 -19.45 6.72 6.19
N ALA A 104 -20.02 5.53 6.01
CA ALA A 104 -19.50 4.31 6.62
C ALA A 104 -18.17 3.84 6.00
N LEU A 105 -17.95 4.07 4.70
CA LEU A 105 -16.76 3.61 3.98
C LEU A 105 -15.54 4.54 4.14
N VAL A 106 -15.74 5.83 4.43
CA VAL A 106 -14.66 6.82 4.57
C VAL A 106 -14.63 7.35 6.01
N PRO A 107 -13.95 6.65 6.94
CA PRO A 107 -13.83 7.13 8.31
C PRO A 107 -13.06 8.46 8.34
N PRO A 108 -13.39 9.37 9.28
CA PRO A 108 -12.73 10.68 9.37
C PRO A 108 -11.20 10.58 9.57
N ASP A 109 -10.72 9.49 10.19
CA ASP A 109 -9.28 9.24 10.43
C ASP A 109 -8.57 8.46 9.32
N LEU A 110 -9.24 8.22 8.18
CA LEU A 110 -8.71 7.42 7.07
C LEU A 110 -7.35 7.93 6.59
N HIS A 111 -7.14 9.25 6.59
CA HIS A 111 -5.88 9.87 6.19
C HIS A 111 -4.72 9.47 7.09
N HIS A 112 -4.94 9.52 8.40
CA HIS A 112 -3.92 9.14 9.38
C HIS A 112 -3.63 7.64 9.31
N PHE A 113 -4.66 6.82 9.05
CA PHE A 113 -4.52 5.38 8.84
C PHE A 113 -3.72 5.06 7.56
N ILE A 114 -4.07 5.65 6.42
CA ILE A 114 -3.35 5.44 5.14
C ILE A 114 -1.89 5.82 5.29
N ARG A 115 -1.58 6.96 5.92
CA ARG A 115 -0.20 7.42 6.14
C ARG A 115 0.61 6.41 6.97
N LYS A 116 0.07 5.95 8.09
CA LYS A 116 0.75 4.96 8.95
C LYS A 116 1.02 3.64 8.24
N ASN A 117 0.08 3.17 7.44
CA ASN A 117 0.27 1.95 6.67
C ASN A 117 1.27 2.14 5.52
N ALA A 118 1.27 3.29 4.85
CA ALA A 118 2.23 3.57 3.78
C ALA A 118 3.68 3.54 4.28
N HIS A 119 3.94 4.18 5.43
CA HIS A 119 5.23 4.17 6.11
C HIS A 119 5.67 2.74 6.48
N PHE A 120 4.78 1.95 7.10
CA PHE A 120 5.01 0.52 7.36
C PHE A 120 5.46 -0.25 6.11
N PHE A 121 4.74 -0.11 4.98
CA PHE A 121 5.07 -0.83 3.73
C PHE A 121 6.38 -0.35 3.10
N ILE A 122 6.68 0.94 3.17
CA ILE A 122 7.93 1.51 2.64
C ILE A 122 9.14 0.95 3.41
N TYR A 123 9.03 0.83 4.73
CA TYR A 123 10.06 0.24 5.58
C TYR A 123 10.12 -1.28 5.45
N LEU A 124 9.00 -1.96 5.15
CA LEU A 124 8.99 -3.37 4.78
C LEU A 124 9.86 -3.63 3.54
N ILE A 125 9.68 -2.82 2.49
CA ILE A 125 10.51 -2.92 1.28
C ILE A 125 11.97 -2.60 1.61
N LEU A 126 12.24 -1.56 2.42
CA LEU A 126 13.58 -1.23 2.87
C LEU A 126 14.24 -2.42 3.60
N GLY A 127 13.52 -3.09 4.50
CA GLY A 127 14.00 -4.28 5.22
C GLY A 127 14.38 -5.44 4.28
N ILE A 128 13.58 -5.68 3.24
CA ILE A 128 13.89 -6.68 2.19
C ILE A 128 15.19 -6.29 1.46
N LEU A 129 15.30 -5.04 1.01
CA LEU A 129 16.45 -4.55 0.24
C LEU A 129 17.74 -4.57 1.06
N VAL A 130 17.69 -4.11 2.32
CA VAL A 130 18.84 -4.15 3.23
C VAL A 130 19.26 -5.58 3.50
N LYS A 131 18.31 -6.49 3.75
CA LYS A 131 18.63 -7.91 3.97
C LYS A 131 19.28 -8.55 2.73
N TYR A 132 18.78 -8.21 1.55
CA TYR A 132 19.33 -8.64 0.28
C TYR A 132 20.75 -8.11 0.06
N ALA A 133 21.00 -6.82 0.30
CA ALA A 133 22.31 -6.20 0.17
C ALA A 133 23.35 -6.77 1.16
N LEU A 134 22.93 -7.04 2.41
CA LEU A 134 23.78 -7.70 3.41
C LEU A 134 24.17 -9.12 2.99
N ASN A 135 23.22 -9.91 2.49
CA ASN A 135 23.48 -11.25 1.96
C ASN A 135 24.44 -11.21 0.76
N SER A 136 24.24 -10.28 -0.17
CA SER A 136 25.11 -10.04 -1.33
C SER A 136 26.53 -9.62 -0.92
N SER A 137 26.65 -8.98 0.24
CA SER A 137 27.93 -8.58 0.85
C SER A 137 28.60 -9.69 1.66
N GLY A 138 28.01 -10.88 1.72
CA GLY A 138 28.54 -12.04 2.44
C GLY A 138 28.12 -12.12 3.92
N ILE A 139 27.32 -11.18 4.41
CA ILE A 139 26.81 -11.19 5.79
C ILE A 139 25.53 -12.01 5.81
N LYS A 140 25.52 -13.12 6.57
CA LYS A 140 24.41 -14.08 6.62
C LYS A 140 23.93 -14.34 8.05
N GLY A 141 22.84 -15.09 8.17
CA GLY A 141 22.31 -15.55 9.47
C GLY A 141 21.87 -14.42 10.39
N VAL A 142 21.97 -14.65 11.71
CA VAL A 142 21.53 -13.73 12.77
C VAL A 142 22.27 -12.39 12.70
N LYS A 143 23.56 -12.39 12.34
CA LYS A 143 24.35 -11.16 12.18
C LYS A 143 23.73 -10.22 11.13
N ALA A 144 23.27 -10.77 10.01
CA ALA A 144 22.61 -9.97 8.98
C ALA A 144 21.23 -9.46 9.42
N ILE A 145 20.53 -10.19 10.30
CA ILE A 145 19.26 -9.74 10.89
C ILE A 145 19.52 -8.55 11.80
N GLY A 146 20.47 -8.68 12.73
CA GLY A 146 20.81 -7.62 13.69
C GLY A 146 21.30 -6.35 13.00
N ILE A 147 22.24 -6.46 12.06
CA ILE A 147 22.74 -5.30 11.30
C ILE A 147 21.63 -4.70 10.44
N GLY A 148 20.80 -5.52 9.80
CA GLY A 148 19.71 -5.03 8.95
C GLY A 148 18.66 -4.26 9.75
N LEU A 149 18.26 -4.78 10.90
CA LEU A 149 17.36 -4.09 11.82
C LEU A 149 17.99 -2.79 12.31
N LEU A 150 19.26 -2.79 12.72
CA LEU A 150 19.94 -1.59 13.21
C LEU A 150 19.98 -0.49 12.15
N ILE A 151 20.26 -0.82 10.89
CA ILE A 151 20.22 0.13 9.77
C ILE A 151 18.81 0.70 9.60
N CYS A 152 17.78 -0.16 9.56
CA CYS A 152 16.41 0.30 9.31
C CYS A 152 15.85 1.13 10.47
N VAL A 153 16.07 0.69 11.71
CA VAL A 153 15.63 1.40 12.93
C VAL A 153 16.37 2.73 13.07
N GLY A 154 17.69 2.74 12.88
CA GLY A 154 18.47 3.98 12.90
C GLY A 154 18.04 4.97 11.82
N TYR A 155 17.64 4.45 10.65
CA TYR A 155 17.07 5.27 9.60
C TYR A 155 15.67 5.81 9.95
N ALA A 156 14.80 4.99 10.57
CA ALA A 156 13.50 5.44 11.06
C ALA A 156 13.61 6.56 12.10
N PHE A 157 14.57 6.47 13.03
CA PHE A 157 14.86 7.56 13.95
C PHE A 157 15.34 8.83 13.24
N SER A 158 16.22 8.67 12.24
CA SER A 158 16.71 9.81 11.46
C SER A 158 15.60 10.48 10.66
N ASP A 159 14.67 9.69 10.13
CA ASP A 159 13.49 10.18 9.41
C ASP A 159 12.58 11.00 10.32
N GLU A 160 12.26 10.49 11.51
CA GLU A 160 11.42 11.19 12.47
C GLU A 160 12.08 12.47 13.00
N ALA A 161 13.40 12.41 13.24
CA ALA A 161 14.19 13.58 13.62
C ALA A 161 14.19 14.65 12.52
N HIS A 162 14.22 14.24 11.25
CA HIS A 162 14.10 15.17 10.13
C HIS A 162 12.69 15.78 10.05
N GLN A 163 11.64 14.99 10.28
CA GLN A 163 10.25 15.49 10.30
C GLN A 163 10.04 16.55 11.39
N LEU A 164 10.73 16.47 12.54
CA LEU A 164 10.70 17.52 13.57
C LEU A 164 11.22 18.89 13.08
N LEU A 165 12.05 18.91 12.04
CA LEU A 165 12.56 20.14 11.44
C LEU A 165 11.59 20.73 10.41
N VAL A 166 10.57 19.97 10.00
CA VAL A 166 9.57 20.40 9.02
C VAL A 166 8.42 21.11 9.73
N PRO A 167 8.09 22.37 9.37
CA PRO A 167 7.04 23.13 10.04
C PRO A 167 5.67 22.44 9.90
N GLY A 168 4.97 22.34 11.03
CA GLY A 168 3.67 21.68 11.11
C GLY A 168 3.72 20.15 11.14
N ARG A 169 4.88 19.51 11.25
CA ARG A 169 5.01 18.08 11.56
C ARG A 169 5.41 17.91 13.03
N GLY A 170 4.89 16.87 13.68
CA GLY A 170 5.27 16.49 15.04
C GLY A 170 5.85 15.09 15.03
N GLY A 171 7.00 14.93 15.68
CA GLY A 171 7.68 13.65 15.81
C GLY A 171 6.86 12.69 16.68
N GLN A 172 6.51 11.50 16.20
CA GLN A 172 5.84 10.45 16.95
C GLN A 172 6.73 9.21 17.07
N LEU A 173 7.06 8.84 18.31
CA LEU A 173 7.75 7.57 18.57
C LEU A 173 6.94 6.36 18.07
N SER A 174 5.62 6.48 17.97
CA SER A 174 4.78 5.44 17.38
C SER A 174 5.12 5.16 15.91
N ASP A 175 5.56 6.17 15.17
CA ASP A 175 5.85 6.03 13.74
C ASP A 175 7.17 5.27 13.56
N VAL A 176 8.19 5.59 14.37
CA VAL A 176 9.44 4.79 14.46
C VAL A 176 9.17 3.33 14.80
N VAL A 177 8.24 3.06 15.74
CA VAL A 177 7.88 1.69 16.11
C VAL A 177 7.23 0.96 14.93
N ILE A 178 6.24 1.57 14.28
CA ILE A 178 5.55 0.98 13.13
C ILE A 178 6.54 0.69 11.98
N ASP A 179 7.43 1.63 11.69
CA ASP A 179 8.45 1.49 10.65
C ASP A 179 9.45 0.37 10.98
N SER A 180 9.83 0.26 12.25
CA SER A 180 10.68 -0.83 12.74
C SER A 180 10.02 -2.19 12.58
N TRP A 181 8.72 -2.30 12.86
CA TRP A 181 7.94 -3.53 12.62
C TRP A 181 7.84 -3.87 11.14
N GLY A 182 7.61 -2.87 10.27
CA GLY A 182 7.62 -3.03 8.83
C GLY A 182 8.94 -3.61 8.33
N ALA A 183 10.06 -2.98 8.72
CA ALA A 183 11.40 -3.44 8.37
C ALA A 183 11.69 -4.86 8.88
N GLY A 184 11.32 -5.16 10.13
CA GLY A 184 11.47 -6.51 10.69
C GLY A 184 10.70 -7.57 9.90
N LEU A 185 9.45 -7.28 9.53
CA LEU A 185 8.66 -8.16 8.68
C LEU A 185 9.28 -8.33 7.29
N GLY A 186 9.80 -7.26 6.70
CA GLY A 186 10.52 -7.31 5.42
C GLY A 186 11.74 -8.24 5.45
N ILE A 187 12.57 -8.12 6.50
CA ILE A 187 13.71 -9.02 6.73
C ILE A 187 13.25 -10.47 6.86
N ALA A 188 12.19 -10.73 7.63
CA ALA A 188 11.64 -12.07 7.82
C ALA A 188 11.11 -12.65 6.49
N LEU A 189 10.36 -11.88 5.71
CA LEU A 189 9.85 -12.28 4.40
C LEU A 189 10.97 -12.63 3.42
N HIS A 190 12.04 -11.85 3.39
CA HIS A 190 13.22 -12.17 2.58
C HIS A 190 13.82 -13.53 3.00
N ILE A 191 13.96 -13.80 4.30
CA ILE A 191 14.50 -15.08 4.79
C ILE A 191 13.60 -16.24 4.39
N LEU A 192 12.29 -16.10 4.59
CA LEU A 192 11.31 -17.11 4.21
C LEU A 192 11.32 -17.39 2.72
N ALA A 193 11.38 -16.35 1.88
CA ALA A 193 11.47 -16.48 0.43
C ALA A 193 12.71 -17.28 0.02
N VAL A 194 13.90 -16.91 0.51
CA VAL A 194 15.14 -17.63 0.19
C VAL A 194 15.09 -19.09 0.66
N LYS A 195 14.57 -19.33 1.86
CA LYS A 195 14.42 -20.70 2.40
C LYS A 195 13.47 -21.51 1.52
N PHE A 196 12.31 -20.96 1.16
CA PHE A 196 11.32 -21.60 0.31
C PHE A 196 11.88 -21.99 -1.07
N PHE A 197 12.58 -21.06 -1.75
CA PHE A 197 13.20 -21.35 -3.03
C PHE A 197 14.30 -22.42 -2.94
N SER A 198 15.12 -22.39 -1.89
CA SER A 198 16.17 -23.41 -1.70
C SER A 198 15.62 -24.81 -1.40
N LEU A 199 14.50 -24.90 -0.66
CA LEU A 199 13.81 -26.19 -0.41
C LEU A 199 13.20 -26.74 -1.70
N ARG A 200 12.58 -25.86 -2.51
CA ARG A 200 12.01 -26.26 -3.80
C ARG A 200 13.07 -26.77 -4.78
N GLU A 201 14.27 -26.17 -4.80
CA GLU A 201 15.38 -26.63 -5.63
C GLU A 201 15.92 -27.99 -5.16
N LYS A 202 16.05 -28.19 -3.83
CA LYS A 202 16.45 -29.49 -3.26
C LYS A 202 15.47 -30.61 -3.57
N ASN A 203 14.16 -30.36 -3.43
CA ASN A 203 13.14 -31.37 -3.73
C ASN A 203 13.16 -31.79 -5.21
N LYS A 204 13.34 -30.82 -6.13
CA LYS A 204 13.50 -31.15 -7.56
C LYS A 204 14.69 -32.06 -7.84
N LEU A 205 15.83 -31.82 -7.18
CA LEU A 205 17.02 -32.65 -7.35
C LEU A 205 16.84 -34.08 -6.78
N LEU A 206 16.01 -34.24 -5.75
CA LEU A 206 15.67 -35.55 -5.19
C LEU A 206 14.68 -36.33 -6.06
N GLU A 207 13.80 -35.65 -6.81
CA GLU A 207 12.87 -36.30 -7.76
C GLU A 207 13.56 -36.74 -9.06
N THR A 208 14.73 -36.17 -9.40
CA THR A 208 15.47 -36.47 -10.63
C THR A 208 16.59 -37.52 -10.49
N ASN A 209 16.92 -37.95 -9.27
CA ASN A 209 17.91 -39.00 -8.97
C ASN A 209 17.21 -40.28 -8.50
#